data_AF-H5YHL7-F1
#
_entry.id   AF-H5YHL7-F1
#
_cell.length_a   1.000
_cell.length_b   1.000
_cell.length_c   1.000
_cell.angle_alpha   90.00
_cell.angle_beta   90.00
_cell.angle_gamma   90.00
#
_symmetry.space_group_name_H-M   'P 1'
#
loop_
_entity.id
_entity.type
_entity.pdbx_description
1 polymer ?
#
loop_
_entity_poly.entity_id
_entity_poly.type
_entity_poly.pdbx_seq_one_letter_code
_entity_poly.pdbx_strand_id
1 'polypeptide(L)'
;MTISQSEWTEQLDTERRHLIKADRDIEEGSERIRDQENRIRELSAGGHDPGEAERLAEVLKQTLTEWLRHRVLIEQRIAYLRQQVGPE
;
A
#
# COMPACT_ATOMS: atom_id res chain seq x y z
N MET A 1 -16.02 6.68 -27.69
CA MET A 1 -16.86 5.57 -27.21
C MET A 1 -17.48 6.02 -25.90
N THR A 2 -18.78 5.83 -25.71
CA THR A 2 -19.47 6.12 -24.44
C THR A 2 -19.31 4.91 -23.54
N ILE A 3 -18.74 5.07 -22.35
CA ILE A 3 -18.62 3.99 -21.37
C ILE A 3 -20.02 3.63 -20.88
N SER A 4 -20.35 2.35 -20.92
CA SER A 4 -21.63 1.81 -20.47
C SER A 4 -21.73 1.75 -18.94
N GLN A 5 -22.95 1.69 -18.42
CA GLN A 5 -23.20 1.54 -16.99
C GLN A 5 -22.52 0.30 -16.41
N SER A 6 -22.55 -0.83 -17.13
CA SER A 6 -21.91 -2.07 -16.71
C SER A 6 -20.39 -1.95 -16.63
N GLU A 7 -19.77 -1.24 -17.57
CA GLU A 7 -18.32 -1.00 -17.55
C GLU A 7 -17.92 -0.09 -16.38
N TRP A 8 -18.75 0.89 -16.01
CA TRP A 8 -18.51 1.71 -14.81
C TRP A 8 -18.57 0.89 -13.52
N THR A 9 -19.57 0.02 -13.39
CA THR A 9 -19.71 -0.88 -12.24
C THR A 9 -18.53 -1.85 -12.13
N GLU A 10 -18.08 -2.44 -13.24
CA GLU A 10 -16.94 -3.36 -13.26
C GLU A 10 -15.63 -2.66 -12.85
N GLN A 11 -15.41 -1.43 -13.32
CA GLN A 11 -14.28 -0.61 -12.88
C GLN A 11 -14.36 -0.31 -11.38
N LEU A 12 -15.54 0.05 -10.86
CA LEU A 12 -15.72 0.34 -9.44
C LEU A 12 -15.40 -0.89 -8.56
N ASP A 13 -15.87 -2.07 -8.96
CA ASP A 13 -15.59 -3.31 -8.23
C ASP A 13 -14.12 -3.72 -8.32
N THR A 14 -13.45 -3.44 -9.43
CA THR A 14 -12.02 -3.65 -9.58
C THR A 14 -11.22 -2.78 -8.62
N GLU A 15 -11.53 -1.47 -8.57
CA GLU A 15 -10.83 -0.57 -7.65
C GLU A 15 -11.10 -0.90 -6.18
N ARG A 16 -12.31 -1.35 -5.83
CA ARG A 16 -12.62 -1.86 -4.48
C ARG A 16 -11.73 -3.04 -4.09
N ARG A 17 -11.51 -4.00 -5.01
CA ARG A 17 -10.60 -5.14 -4.77
C ARG A 17 -9.15 -4.67 -4.64
N HIS A 18 -8.72 -3.71 -5.45
CA HIS A 18 -7.38 -3.13 -5.32
C HIS A 18 -7.18 -2.41 -3.98
N LEU A 19 -8.20 -1.71 -3.47
CA LEU A 19 -8.12 -1.05 -2.17
C LEU A 19 -7.91 -2.07 -1.04
N ILE A 20 -8.70 -3.16 -1.03
CA ILE A 20 -8.54 -4.25 -0.04
C ILE A 20 -7.13 -4.84 -0.10
N LYS A 21 -6.60 -5.07 -1.31
CA LYS A 21 -5.22 -5.55 -1.48
C LYS A 21 -4.20 -4.54 -0.96
N ALA A 22 -4.36 -3.25 -1.30
CA ALA A 22 -3.45 -2.19 -0.87
C ALA A 22 -3.41 -2.06 0.65
N ASP A 23 -4.57 -2.15 1.33
CA ASP A 23 -4.66 -2.15 2.79
C ASP A 23 -3.84 -3.30 3.39
N ARG A 24 -4.00 -4.51 2.86
CA ARG A 24 -3.24 -5.69 3.30
C ARG A 24 -1.74 -5.55 3.04
N ASP A 25 -1.34 -5.11 1.84
CA ASP A 25 0.07 -4.91 1.48
C ASP A 25 0.73 -3.89 2.43
N ILE A 26 0.02 -2.82 2.80
CA ILE A 26 0.48 -1.79 3.75
C ILE A 26 0.67 -2.37 5.16
N GLU A 27 -0.25 -3.20 5.61
CA GLU A 27 -0.16 -3.88 6.91
C GLU A 27 1.06 -4.80 6.96
N GLU A 28 1.17 -5.73 6.00
CA GLU A 28 2.30 -6.66 5.88
C GLU A 28 3.64 -5.89 5.72
N GLY A 29 3.64 -4.79 4.95
CA GLY A 29 4.81 -3.92 4.80
C GLY A 29 5.23 -3.24 6.11
N SER A 30 4.27 -2.83 6.92
CA SER A 30 4.52 -2.22 8.23
C SER A 30 5.09 -3.23 9.23
N GLU A 31 4.60 -4.47 9.21
CA GLU A 31 5.16 -5.57 10.02
C GLU A 31 6.61 -5.87 9.63
N ARG A 32 6.90 -5.96 8.33
CA ARG A 32 8.27 -6.17 7.82
C ARG A 32 9.25 -5.08 8.27
N ILE A 33 8.81 -3.82 8.35
CA ILE A 33 9.64 -2.73 8.87
C ILE A 33 9.93 -2.93 10.36
N ARG A 34 8.93 -3.31 11.16
CA ARG A 34 9.11 -3.57 12.61
C ARG A 34 10.09 -4.72 12.84
N ASP A 35 9.96 -5.80 12.09
CA ASP A 35 10.86 -6.95 12.19
C ASP A 35 12.30 -6.56 11.82
N GLN A 36 12.46 -5.74 10.79
CA GLN A 36 13.77 -5.24 10.38
C GLN A 36 14.38 -4.32 11.44
N GLU A 37 13.59 -3.45 12.07
CA GLU A 37 14.05 -2.61 13.18
C GLU A 37 14.44 -3.43 14.41
N ASN A 38 13.74 -4.53 14.71
CA ASN A 38 14.14 -5.47 15.75
C ASN A 38 15.49 -6.12 15.42
N ARG A 39 15.69 -6.55 14.18
CA ARG A 39 16.96 -7.14 13.73
C ARG A 39 18.13 -6.17 13.82
N ILE A 40 17.91 -4.89 13.53
CA ILE A 40 18.93 -3.84 13.73
C ILE A 40 19.34 -3.79 15.21
N ARG A 41 18.38 -3.76 16.14
CA ARG A 41 18.66 -3.73 17.58
C ARG A 41 19.47 -4.96 18.04
N GLU A 42 19.12 -6.14 17.54
CA GLU A 42 19.84 -7.39 17.83
C GLU A 42 21.29 -7.36 17.33
N LEU A 43 21.52 -6.90 16.10
CA LEU A 43 22.86 -6.76 15.52
C LEU A 43 23.71 -5.79 16.33
N SER A 44 23.17 -4.62 16.67
CA SER A 44 23.87 -3.62 17.47
C SER A 44 24.21 -4.15 18.87
N ALA A 45 23.27 -4.85 19.52
CA ALA A 45 23.51 -5.45 20.84
C ALA A 45 24.56 -6.58 20.81
N GLY A 46 24.64 -7.31 19.69
CA GLY A 46 25.67 -8.33 19.45
C GLY A 46 27.03 -7.77 19.03
N GLY A 47 27.19 -6.46 18.88
CA GLY A 47 28.43 -5.83 18.41
C GLY A 47 28.70 -6.02 16.92
N HIS A 48 27.70 -6.43 16.14
CA HIS A 48 27.78 -6.54 14.68
C HIS A 48 27.48 -5.18 14.02
N ASP A 49 28.00 -4.96 12.81
CA ASP A 49 27.67 -3.79 11.99
C ASP A 49 26.22 -3.90 11.45
N PRO A 50 25.31 -3.00 11.83
CA PRO A 50 23.92 -3.03 11.35
C PRO A 50 23.73 -2.29 10.01
N GLY A 51 24.77 -1.73 9.39
CA GLY A 51 24.62 -0.76 8.29
C GLY A 51 23.83 -1.24 7.08
N GLU A 52 23.95 -2.51 6.67
CA GLU A 52 23.09 -3.06 5.61
C GLU A 52 21.63 -3.20 6.05
N ALA A 53 21.40 -3.60 7.29
CA ALA A 53 20.07 -3.76 7.83
C ALA A 53 19.35 -2.41 7.93
N GLU A 54 20.07 -1.35 8.30
CA GLU A 54 19.57 0.03 8.33
C GLU A 54 19.21 0.53 6.92
N ARG A 55 20.08 0.30 5.93
CA ARG A 55 19.78 0.66 4.53
C ARG A 55 18.52 -0.03 4.02
N LEU A 56 18.34 -1.31 4.34
CA LEU A 56 17.13 -2.04 3.97
C LEU A 56 15.88 -1.45 4.65
N ALA A 57 15.96 -1.10 5.93
CA ALA A 57 14.84 -0.48 6.65
C ALA A 57 14.41 0.84 5.99
N GLU A 58 15.37 1.65 5.54
CA GLU A 58 15.09 2.91 4.84
C GLU A 58 14.37 2.68 3.49
N VAL A 59 14.85 1.72 2.69
CA VAL A 59 14.20 1.35 1.43
C VAL A 59 12.78 0.84 1.65
N LEU A 60 12.55 0.05 2.71
CA LEU A 60 11.21 -0.44 3.06
C LEU A 60 10.29 0.72 3.47
N LYS A 61 10.78 1.69 4.24
CA LYS A 61 10.01 2.90 4.64
C LYS A 61 9.62 3.76 3.43
N GLN A 62 10.55 3.95 2.49
CA GLN A 62 10.28 4.64 1.23
C GLN A 62 9.24 3.89 0.39
N THR A 63 9.38 2.58 0.29
CA THR A 63 8.41 1.72 -0.43
C THR A 63 7.01 1.81 0.18
N LEU A 64 6.90 1.73 1.51
CA LEU A 64 5.63 1.86 2.22
C LEU A 64 4.99 3.23 1.98
N THR A 65 5.80 4.29 1.89
CA THR A 65 5.32 5.64 1.56
C THR A 65 4.68 5.66 0.17
N GLU A 66 5.27 5.01 -0.83
CA GLU A 66 4.66 4.92 -2.16
C GLU A 66 3.38 4.09 -2.16
N TRP A 67 3.29 3.02 -1.37
CA TRP A 67 2.06 2.25 -1.23
C TRP A 67 0.94 3.06 -0.60
N LEU A 68 1.25 3.85 0.44
CA LEU A 68 0.29 4.77 1.07
C LEU A 68 -0.22 5.82 0.07
N ARG A 69 0.67 6.38 -0.77
CA ARG A 69 0.26 7.31 -1.84
C ARG A 69 -0.61 6.63 -2.88
N HIS A 70 -0.25 5.42 -3.31
CA HIS A 70 -1.03 4.65 -4.27
C HIS A 70 -2.43 4.32 -3.75
N ARG A 71 -2.55 3.95 -2.47
CA ARG A 71 -3.85 3.74 -1.80
C ARG A 71 -4.76 4.96 -1.92
N VAL A 72 -4.23 6.16 -1.69
CA VAL A 72 -5.00 7.42 -1.84
C VAL A 72 -5.50 7.61 -3.27
N LEU A 73 -4.70 7.26 -4.29
CA LEU A 73 -5.13 7.34 -5.70
C LEU A 73 -6.28 6.38 -5.99
N ILE A 74 -6.26 5.16 -5.44
CA ILE A 74 -7.36 4.20 -5.56
C ILE A 74 -8.64 4.78 -4.93
N GLU A 75 -8.56 5.37 -3.73
CA GLU A 75 -9.70 5.99 -3.07
C GLU A 75 -10.29 7.14 -3.88
N GLN A 76 -9.44 7.99 -4.45
CA GLN A 76 -9.86 9.08 -5.34
C GLN A 76 -10.56 8.52 -6.59
N ARG A 77 -10.04 7.42 -7.17
CA ARG A 77 -10.66 6.77 -8.32
C ARG A 77 -12.02 6.17 -7.98
N ILE A 78 -12.16 5.50 -6.83
CA ILE A 78 -13.43 4.98 -6.33
C ILE A 78 -14.45 6.12 -6.16
N ALA A 79 -14.05 7.23 -5.55
CA ALA A 79 -14.92 8.39 -5.35
C ALA A 79 -15.44 8.95 -6.67
N TYR A 80 -14.56 9.05 -7.68
CA TYR A 80 -14.94 9.43 -9.03
C TYR A 80 -15.93 8.43 -9.68
N LEU A 81 -15.64 7.13 -9.60
CA LEU A 81 -16.47 6.08 -10.22
C LEU A 81 -17.87 6.01 -9.62
N ARG A 82 -18.00 6.21 -8.29
CA ARG A 82 -19.31 6.30 -7.62
C ARG A 82 -20.20 7.40 -8.18
N GLN A 83 -19.63 8.53 -8.62
CA GLN A 83 -20.40 9.61 -9.25
C GLN A 83 -20.94 9.21 -10.63
N GLN A 84 -20.28 8.27 -11.32
CA GLN A 84 -20.69 7.78 -12.65
C GLN A 84 -21.76 6.68 -12.56
N VAL A 85 -21.67 5.82 -11.53
CA VAL A 85 -22.63 4.71 -11.34
C VAL A 85 -24.00 5.20 -10.81
N GLY A 86 -24.05 6.38 -10.19
CA GLY A 86 -25.28 6.89 -9.55
C GLY A 86 -25.46 6.31 -8.13
N PRO A 87 -26.50 6.76 -7.39
CA PRO A 87 -26.76 6.23 -6.05
C PRO A 87 -27.07 4.73 -6.10
N GLU A 88 -26.44 3.97 -5.18
CA GLU A 88 -26.74 2.55 -4.93
C GLU A 88 -28.17 2.36 -4.39
#